data_AF-H0T9D9-F1
#
_entry.id   AF-H0T9D9-F1
#
_cell.length_a   1.000
_cell.length_b   1.000
_cell.length_c   1.000
_cell.angle_alpha   90.00
_cell.angle_beta   90.00
_cell.angle_gamma   90.00
#
_symmetry.space_group_name_H-M   'P 1'
#
loop_
_entity.id
_entity.type
_entity.pdbx_description
1 polymer ?
#
loop_
_entity_poly.entity_id
_entity_poly.type
_entity_poly.pdbx_seq_one_letter_code
_entity_poly.pdbx_strand_id
1 'polypeptide(L)'
;MRIAFLAIAGLVMGVVGGATIGIGLGLAWIEMFNTSEFEGYAGMLVFFTFMPLGALVGGLAGATLFGMAAFREQEVAIARQRMPYEPH
;
A
#
# COMPACT_ATOMS: atom_id res chain seq x y z
N MET A 1 10.63 6.42 -16.97
CA MET A 1 10.45 5.06 -16.38
C MET A 1 10.57 5.02 -14.86
N ARG A 2 11.36 5.89 -14.21
CA ARG A 2 11.55 5.90 -12.74
C ARG A 2 10.25 6.05 -11.92
N ILE A 3 9.32 6.93 -12.34
CA ILE A 3 8.03 7.10 -11.64
C ILE A 3 7.22 5.81 -11.64
N ALA A 4 7.09 5.15 -12.80
CA ALA A 4 6.35 3.89 -12.90
C ALA A 4 6.96 2.81 -12.00
N PHE A 5 8.29 2.73 -11.93
CA PHE A 5 8.98 1.79 -11.05
C PHE A 5 8.69 2.04 -9.57
N LEU A 6 8.76 3.30 -9.13
CA LEU A 6 8.45 3.66 -7.74
C LEU A 6 6.98 3.43 -7.40
N ALA A 7 6.06 3.75 -8.29
CA ALA A 7 4.64 3.47 -8.11
C ALA A 7 4.35 1.96 -8.00
N ILE A 8 5.01 1.13 -8.81
CA ILE A 8 4.89 -0.34 -8.73
C ILE A 8 5.49 -0.86 -7.42
N ALA A 9 6.65 -0.35 -7.00
CA ALA A 9 7.25 -0.72 -5.71
C ALA A 9 6.32 -0.36 -4.55
N GLY A 10 5.72 0.83 -4.58
CA GLY A 10 4.70 1.27 -3.62
C GLY A 10 3.46 0.38 -3.65
N LEU A 11 3.00 -0.05 -4.83
CA LEU A 11 1.89 -0.98 -4.98
C LEU A 11 2.19 -2.32 -4.30
N VAL A 12 3.34 -2.92 -4.59
CA VAL A 12 3.73 -4.23 -4.01
C VAL A 12 3.84 -4.13 -2.50
N MET A 13 4.56 -3.13 -1.99
CA MET A 13 4.70 -2.92 -0.54
C MET A 13 3.35 -2.63 0.12
N GLY A 14 2.50 -1.85 -0.54
CA GLY A 14 1.14 -1.55 -0.11
C GLY A 14 0.25 -2.78 -0.05
N VAL A 15 0.30 -3.65 -1.07
CA VAL A 15 -0.44 -4.92 -1.11
C VAL A 15 -0.01 -5.81 0.05
N VAL A 16 1.29 -5.99 0.26
CA VAL A 16 1.82 -6.84 1.33
C VAL A 16 1.43 -6.28 2.70
N GLY A 17 1.74 -5.01 2.97
CA GLY A 17 1.43 -4.38 4.26
C GLY A 17 -0.08 -4.30 4.53
N GLY A 18 -0.87 -3.97 3.50
CA GLY A 18 -2.32 -3.92 3.57
C GLY A 18 -2.94 -5.29 3.82
N ALA A 19 -2.44 -6.35 3.16
CA ALA A 19 -2.85 -7.72 3.43
C ALA A 19 -2.55 -8.13 4.87
N THR A 20 -1.36 -7.80 5.40
CA THR A 20 -0.99 -8.09 6.78
C THR A 20 -1.92 -7.40 7.78
N ILE A 21 -2.20 -6.09 7.57
CA ILE A 21 -3.14 -5.34 8.42
C ILE A 21 -4.56 -5.93 8.30
N GLY A 22 -4.99 -6.26 7.07
CA GLY A 22 -6.28 -6.89 6.81
C GLY A 22 -6.44 -8.20 7.57
N ILE A 23 -5.44 -9.07 7.53
CA ILE A 23 -5.42 -10.32 8.31
C ILE A 23 -5.57 -10.01 9.80
N GLY A 24 -4.79 -9.06 10.35
CA GLY A 24 -4.87 -8.68 11.75
C GLY A 24 -6.26 -8.19 12.17
N LEU A 25 -6.91 -7.35 11.34
CA LEU A 25 -8.29 -6.89 11.57
C LEU A 25 -9.31 -8.03 11.48
N GLY A 26 -9.12 -8.96 10.54
CA GLY A 26 -9.98 -10.13 10.41
C GLY A 26 -9.88 -11.05 11.63
N LEU A 27 -8.68 -11.26 12.17
CA LEU A 27 -8.48 -12.02 13.40
C LEU A 27 -9.12 -11.32 14.61
N ALA A 28 -8.93 -10.00 14.74
CA ALA A 28 -9.58 -9.22 15.79
C ALA A 28 -11.12 -9.26 15.69
N TRP A 29 -11.66 -9.30 14.46
CA TRP A 29 -13.09 -9.45 14.22
C TRP A 29 -13.61 -10.81 14.69
N ILE A 30 -12.92 -11.91 14.35
CA ILE A 30 -13.30 -13.26 14.80
C ILE A 30 -13.40 -13.30 16.32
N GLU A 31 -12.39 -12.76 17.00
CA GLU A 31 -12.29 -12.77 18.46
C GLU A 31 -13.38 -11.90 19.11
N MET A 32 -13.63 -10.70 18.56
CA MET A 32 -14.63 -9.78 19.11
C MET A 32 -16.07 -10.28 18.94
N PHE A 33 -16.37 -10.97 17.84
CA PHE A 33 -17.74 -11.40 17.51
C PHE A 33 -17.99 -12.89 17.73
N ASN A 34 -17.04 -13.65 18.29
CA ASN A 34 -17.11 -15.11 18.42
C ASN A 34 -17.58 -15.77 17.12
N THR A 35 -16.94 -15.40 16.02
CA THR A 35 -17.32 -15.91 14.69
C THR A 35 -17.15 -17.42 14.66
N SER A 36 -18.20 -18.13 14.21
CA SER A 36 -18.21 -19.60 14.18
C SER A 36 -17.04 -20.16 13.38
N GLU A 37 -16.36 -21.16 13.94
CA GLU A 37 -15.32 -21.94 13.25
C GLU A 37 -15.88 -23.11 12.45
N PHE A 38 -17.20 -23.29 12.41
CA PHE A 38 -17.83 -24.36 11.65
C PHE A 38 -17.40 -24.28 10.17
N GLU A 39 -16.90 -25.39 9.64
CA GLU A 39 -16.35 -25.52 8.27
C GLU A 39 -15.20 -24.54 7.93
N GLY A 40 -14.57 -23.93 8.93
CA GLY A 40 -13.51 -22.94 8.70
C GLY A 40 -14.03 -21.57 8.24
N TYR A 41 -15.31 -21.25 8.50
CA TYR A 41 -15.92 -19.97 8.14
C TYR A 41 -15.12 -18.75 8.66
N ALA A 42 -14.64 -18.81 9.90
CA ALA A 42 -13.74 -17.81 10.46
C ALA A 42 -12.50 -17.60 9.58
N GLY A 43 -11.80 -18.67 9.19
CA GLY A 43 -10.65 -18.59 8.28
C GLY A 43 -11.03 -18.03 6.92
N MET A 44 -12.16 -18.45 6.35
CA MET A 44 -12.63 -17.94 5.06
C MET A 44 -12.90 -16.43 5.12
N LEU A 45 -13.50 -15.93 6.18
CA LEU A 45 -13.76 -14.50 6.37
C LEU A 45 -12.46 -13.68 6.32
N VAL A 46 -11.39 -14.15 6.96
CA VAL A 46 -10.10 -13.45 6.99
C VAL A 46 -9.44 -13.44 5.62
N PHE A 47 -9.31 -14.61 4.99
CA PHE A 47 -8.51 -14.75 3.78
C PHE A 47 -9.24 -14.36 2.49
N PHE A 48 -10.57 -14.44 2.45
CA PHE A 48 -11.36 -14.07 1.26
C PHE A 48 -11.96 -12.66 1.34
N THR A 49 -12.03 -12.06 2.54
CA THR A 49 -12.65 -10.74 2.71
C THR A 49 -11.66 -9.72 3.25
N PHE A 50 -11.16 -9.91 4.48
CA PHE A 50 -10.32 -8.90 5.11
C PHE A 50 -8.93 -8.77 4.47
N MET A 51 -8.28 -9.88 4.14
CA MET A 51 -6.98 -9.87 3.48
C MET A 51 -7.05 -9.24 2.07
N PRO A 52 -8.00 -9.60 1.17
CA PRO A 52 -8.07 -8.99 -0.15
C PRO A 52 -8.48 -7.51 -0.10
N LEU A 53 -9.39 -7.12 0.81
CA LEU A 53 -9.73 -5.72 1.00
C LEU A 53 -8.55 -4.91 1.54
N GLY A 54 -7.85 -5.43 2.53
CA GLY A 54 -6.63 -4.82 3.06
C GLY A 54 -5.56 -4.67 1.99
N ALA A 55 -5.33 -5.72 1.20
CA ALA A 55 -4.40 -5.72 0.07
C ALA A 55 -4.78 -4.68 -0.99
N LEU A 56 -6.06 -4.56 -1.33
CA LEU A 56 -6.55 -3.61 -2.31
C LEU A 56 -6.34 -2.17 -1.84
N VAL A 57 -6.78 -1.85 -0.62
CA VAL A 57 -6.63 -0.51 -0.03
C VAL A 57 -5.16 -0.17 0.16
N GLY A 58 -4.37 -1.09 0.72
CA GLY A 58 -2.95 -0.91 0.92
C GLY A 58 -2.20 -0.73 -0.39
N GLY A 59 -2.51 -1.52 -1.42
CA GLY A 59 -1.92 -1.41 -2.75
C GLY A 59 -2.21 -0.07 -3.41
N LEU A 60 -3.46 0.39 -3.39
CA LEU A 60 -3.86 1.70 -3.91
C LEU A 60 -3.17 2.84 -3.15
N ALA A 61 -3.14 2.77 -1.82
CA ALA A 61 -2.48 3.77 -0.98
C ALA A 61 -0.96 3.80 -1.24
N GLY A 62 -0.30 2.66 -1.26
CA GLY A 62 1.13 2.54 -1.50
C GLY A 62 1.54 3.03 -2.89
N ALA A 63 0.79 2.64 -3.92
CA ALA A 63 1.02 3.10 -5.29
C ALA A 63 0.86 4.62 -5.41
N THR A 64 -0.18 5.18 -4.78
CA THR A 64 -0.47 6.62 -4.80
C THR A 64 0.64 7.40 -4.10
N LEU A 65 1.03 7.01 -2.88
CA LEU A 65 2.04 7.71 -2.09
C LEU A 65 3.40 7.70 -2.78
N PHE A 66 3.85 6.55 -3.26
CA PHE A 66 5.14 6.43 -3.95
C PHE A 66 5.11 7.09 -5.33
N GLY A 67 3.99 7.01 -6.04
CA GLY A 67 3.79 7.73 -7.29
C GLY A 67 3.93 9.24 -7.09
N MET A 68 3.22 9.80 -6.12
CA MET A 68 3.28 11.23 -5.78
C MET A 68 4.68 11.66 -5.34
N ALA A 69 5.37 10.85 -4.53
CA ALA A 69 6.75 11.13 -4.12
C ALA A 69 7.68 11.18 -5.33
N ALA A 70 7.56 10.23 -6.26
CA ALA A 70 8.35 10.18 -7.48
C ALA A 70 8.10 11.38 -8.40
N PHE A 71 6.84 11.83 -8.51
CA PHE A 71 6.51 13.05 -9.27
C PHE A 71 7.17 14.29 -8.67
N ARG A 72 7.07 14.47 -7.33
CA ARG A 72 7.71 15.60 -6.63
C ARG A 72 9.23 15.61 -6.79
N GLU A 73 9.88 14.45 -6.68
CA GLU A 73 11.34 14.36 -6.91
C GLU A 73 11.73 14.81 -8.32
N GLN A 74 10.93 14.46 -9.32
CA GLN A 74 11.21 14.86 -10.70
C GLN A 74 11.04 16.37 -10.90
N GLU A 75 10.01 16.99 -10.31
CA GLU A 75 9.83 18.44 -10.34
C GLU A 75 11.00 19.18 -9.70
N VAL A 76 11.46 18.73 -8.53
CA VAL A 76 12.61 19.31 -7.82
C VAL A 76 13.89 19.18 -8.63
N ALA A 77 14.11 18.04 -9.29
CA ALA A 77 15.28 17.82 -10.14
C ALA A 77 15.29 18.78 -11.34
N ILE A 78 14.14 18.99 -12.00
CA ILE A 78 13.99 19.93 -13.11
C ILE A 78 14.22 21.37 -12.65
N ALA A 79 13.65 21.76 -11.50
CA ALA A 79 13.84 23.09 -10.94
C ALA A 79 15.32 23.37 -10.60
N ARG A 80 16.04 22.38 -10.05
CA ARG A 80 17.48 22.49 -9.77
C ARG A 80 18.32 22.67 -11.04
N GLN A 81 17.96 22.00 -12.14
CA GLN A 81 18.68 22.13 -13.42
C GLN A 81 18.45 23.50 -14.10
N ARG A 82 17.31 24.16 -13.82
CA ARG A 82 16.98 25.48 -14.38
C ARG A 82 17.67 26.65 -13.69
N MET A 83 18.17 26.49 -12.47
CA MET A 83 18.96 27.53 -11.82
C MET A 83 20.40 27.46 -12.33
N PRO A 84 20.90 28.47 -13.06
CA PRO A 84 22.31 28.53 -13.40
C PRO A 84 23.12 28.53 -12.11
N TYR A 85 24.16 27.72 -12.05
CA TYR A 85 25.17 27.84 -11.02
C TYR A 85 25.81 29.24 -11.15
N GLU A 86 25.49 30.16 -10.24
CA GLU A 86 26.28 31.37 -10.01
C GLU A 86 27.37 31.00 -8.98
N PRO A 87 28.63 30.83 -9.40
CA PRO A 87 29.74 30.79 -8.46
C PRO A 87 29.92 32.21 -7.90
N HIS A 88 29.73 32.34 -6.59
CA HIS A 88 30.25 33.46 -5.81
C HIS A 88 31.76 33.30 -5.58
#